data_AF-A0A8X7TVH6-F1
#
_entry.id   AF-A0A8X7TVH6-F1
#
_cell.length_a   1.000
_cell.length_b   1.000
_cell.length_c   1.000
_cell.angle_alpha   90.00
_cell.angle_beta   90.00
_cell.angle_gamma   90.00
#
_symmetry.space_group_name_H-M   'P 1'
#
loop_
_entity.id
_entity.type
_entity.pdbx_description
1 polymer ?
#
loop_
_entity_poly.entity_id
_entity_poly.type
_entity_poly.pdbx_seq_one_letter_code
_entity_poly.pdbx_strand_id
1 'polypeptide(L)'
;MVPVSDDWYSITYLDCGDFGCGQSTVSVEPYNDCPANDAFMDGVFASQDGTPTKISNVMCIFEKYAGNIMWRHTETEIPGLNITEARPDVSLVVRMVTTVGNYNHIVDYEFKPSGSIKVG
;
A
#
# COMPACT_ATOMS: atom_id res chain seq x y z
N MET A 1 -8.63 33.99 -7.98
CA MET A 1 -7.79 32.95 -8.58
C MET A 1 -6.51 33.63 -9.01
N VAL A 2 -5.36 33.26 -8.44
CA VAL A 2 -4.07 33.89 -8.77
C VAL A 2 -3.63 33.35 -10.14
N PRO A 3 -3.19 34.20 -11.09
CA PRO A 3 -2.66 33.72 -12.37
C PRO A 3 -1.41 32.86 -12.13
N VAL A 4 -1.30 31.74 -12.84
CA VAL A 4 -0.08 30.93 -12.83
C VAL A 4 1.03 31.77 -13.47
N SER A 5 2.20 31.88 -12.83
CA SER A 5 3.33 32.64 -13.41
C SER A 5 4.01 31.85 -14.52
N ASP A 6 4.82 32.56 -15.33
CA ASP A 6 5.56 31.97 -16.47
C ASP A 6 6.49 30.81 -16.06
N ASP A 7 6.87 30.70 -14.79
CA ASP A 7 7.71 29.61 -14.29
C ASP A 7 6.92 28.32 -14.01
N TRP A 8 5.59 28.37 -13.89
CA TRP A 8 4.77 27.25 -13.40
C TRP A 8 3.74 26.73 -14.40
N TYR A 9 3.47 27.45 -15.49
CA TYR A 9 2.39 27.07 -16.42
C TYR A 9 2.59 25.71 -17.09
N SER A 10 3.83 25.22 -17.18
CA SER A 10 4.19 23.95 -17.81
C SER A 10 4.46 22.82 -16.82
N ILE A 11 4.42 23.08 -15.51
CA ILE A 11 4.74 22.08 -14.48
C ILE A 11 3.51 21.21 -14.22
N THR A 12 3.39 20.13 -14.99
CA THR A 12 2.31 19.15 -14.88
C THR A 12 2.87 17.73 -15.03
N TYR A 13 3.51 17.23 -13.98
CA TYR A 13 4.21 15.94 -14.03
C TYR A 13 3.25 14.75 -14.21
N LEU A 14 3.63 13.82 -15.09
CA LEU A 14 3.03 12.50 -15.20
C LEU A 14 4.03 11.47 -14.66
N ASP A 15 4.20 11.45 -13.34
CA ASP A 15 5.27 10.72 -12.61
C ASP A 15 5.61 9.34 -13.18
N CYS A 16 4.62 8.45 -13.33
CA CYS A 16 4.87 7.10 -13.84
C CYS A 16 5.25 7.07 -15.33
N GLY A 17 4.75 8.01 -16.13
CA GLY A 17 5.03 8.10 -17.57
C GLY A 17 6.37 8.78 -17.86
N ASP A 18 6.69 9.83 -17.11
CA ASP A 18 7.87 10.67 -17.33
C ASP A 18 9.11 10.16 -16.59
N PHE A 19 8.94 9.58 -15.39
CA PHE A 19 10.05 9.16 -14.51
C PHE A 19 10.02 7.67 -14.13
N GLY A 20 8.92 6.97 -14.41
CA GLY A 20 8.79 5.54 -14.13
C GLY A 20 8.60 5.24 -12.64
N CYS A 21 7.38 4.88 -12.24
CA CYS A 21 7.07 4.61 -10.83
C CYS A 21 7.82 3.38 -10.27
N GLY A 22 8.09 2.37 -11.09
CA GLY A 22 8.93 1.24 -10.69
C GLY A 22 10.41 1.63 -10.51
N GLN A 23 10.97 2.39 -11.47
CA GLN A 23 12.36 2.85 -11.39
C GLN A 23 12.59 3.84 -10.24
N SER A 24 11.56 4.62 -9.90
CA SER A 24 11.56 5.57 -8.79
C SER A 24 11.14 4.93 -7.45
N THR A 25 10.98 3.61 -7.39
CA THR A 25 10.71 2.89 -6.14
C THR A 25 11.93 2.94 -5.22
N VAL A 26 11.70 3.18 -3.93
CA VAL A 26 12.74 3.23 -2.91
C VAL A 26 12.62 2.03 -1.97
N SER A 27 13.72 1.72 -1.26
CA SER A 27 13.67 0.74 -0.17
C SER A 27 12.72 1.22 0.90
N VAL A 28 11.78 0.36 1.31
CA VAL A 28 10.91 0.65 2.46
C VAL A 28 11.69 0.46 3.75
N GLU A 29 11.49 1.36 4.70
CA GLU A 29 12.16 1.34 5.99
C GLU A 29 11.43 0.40 6.97
N PRO A 30 12.06 -0.70 7.43
CA PRO A 30 11.44 -1.61 8.38
C PRO A 30 11.00 -0.89 9.65
N TYR A 31 9.87 -1.32 10.22
CA TYR A 31 9.23 -0.76 11.42
C TYR A 31 8.64 0.66 11.28
N ASN A 32 9.00 1.41 10.24
CA ASN A 32 8.48 2.75 9.98
C ASN A 32 7.45 2.72 8.83
N ASP A 33 7.88 2.27 7.66
CA ASP A 33 7.02 2.14 6.48
C ASP A 33 6.18 0.87 6.55
N CYS A 34 6.67 -0.17 7.25
CA CYS A 34 6.02 -1.47 7.35
C CYS A 34 6.08 -2.01 8.80
N PRO A 35 5.06 -2.72 9.29
CA PRO A 35 5.00 -3.20 10.67
C PRO A 35 5.94 -4.39 10.95
N ALA A 36 6.23 -4.64 12.24
CA ALA A 36 6.97 -5.82 12.67
C ALA A 36 6.19 -7.11 12.33
N ASN A 37 6.77 -8.00 11.52
CA ASN A 37 6.22 -9.26 10.94
C ASN A 37 5.79 -9.14 9.48
N ASP A 38 6.63 -8.51 8.66
CA ASP A 38 6.46 -8.37 7.24
C ASP A 38 7.41 -9.28 6.44
N ALA A 39 6.96 -9.62 5.23
CA ALA A 39 7.82 -10.18 4.21
C ALA A 39 8.25 -9.07 3.26
N PHE A 40 9.54 -8.81 3.18
CA PHE A 40 10.11 -7.89 2.18
C PHE A 40 10.41 -8.63 0.89
N MET A 41 10.23 -7.94 -0.23
CA MET A 41 10.72 -8.42 -1.53
C MET A 41 11.65 -7.39 -2.16
N ASP A 42 12.66 -7.90 -2.84
CA ASP A 42 13.59 -7.10 -3.62
C ASP A 42 13.08 -6.90 -5.04
N GLY A 43 13.42 -5.76 -5.64
CA GLY A 43 13.10 -5.43 -7.03
C GLY A 43 14.35 -5.48 -7.90
N VAL A 44 14.19 -5.86 -9.16
CA VAL A 44 15.26 -5.78 -10.16
C VAL A 44 14.76 -4.92 -11.31
N PHE A 45 15.49 -3.85 -11.61
CA PHE A 45 15.14 -2.86 -12.63
C PHE A 45 16.28 -2.71 -13.63
N ALA A 46 15.98 -2.25 -14.85
CA ALA A 46 17.00 -1.91 -15.83
C ALA A 46 17.57 -0.51 -15.58
N SER A 47 18.89 -0.37 -15.53
CA SER A 47 19.59 0.92 -15.61
C SER A 47 19.58 1.47 -17.03
N GLN A 48 20.08 2.71 -17.21
CA GLN A 48 20.09 3.40 -18.51
C GLN A 48 20.88 2.66 -19.60
N ASP A 49 21.90 1.89 -19.23
CA ASP A 49 22.71 1.03 -20.11
C ASP A 49 22.14 -0.39 -20.26
N GLY A 50 20.98 -0.68 -19.66
CA GLY A 50 20.32 -1.99 -19.69
C GLY A 50 20.80 -3.00 -18.65
N THR A 51 21.73 -2.62 -17.77
CA THR A 51 22.24 -3.50 -16.70
C THR A 51 21.15 -3.75 -15.65
N PRO A 52 20.91 -5.01 -15.21
CA PRO A 52 19.97 -5.30 -14.13
C PRO A 52 20.52 -4.78 -12.80
N THR A 53 19.77 -3.88 -12.18
CA THR A 53 20.08 -3.27 -10.89
C THR A 53 19.08 -3.75 -9.85
N LYS A 54 19.58 -4.35 -8.78
CA LYS A 54 18.77 -4.80 -7.64
C LYS A 54 18.59 -3.66 -6.64
N ILE A 55 17.36 -3.44 -6.20
CA ILE A 55 17.03 -2.58 -5.06
C ILE A 55 16.41 -3.49 -3.99
N SER A 56 16.94 -3.45 -2.77
CA SER A 56 16.44 -4.29 -1.69
C SER A 56 15.19 -3.70 -1.06
N ASN A 57 14.29 -4.56 -0.57
CA ASN A 57 13.08 -4.16 0.16
C ASN A 57 12.22 -3.13 -0.59
N VAL A 58 11.90 -3.36 -1.86
CA VAL A 58 11.09 -2.42 -2.68
C VAL A 58 9.60 -2.51 -2.35
N MET A 59 9.20 -3.61 -1.72
CA MET A 59 7.84 -3.86 -1.28
C MET A 59 7.84 -4.65 0.03
N CYS A 60 6.81 -4.43 0.83
CA CYS A 60 6.53 -5.25 2.00
C CYS A 60 5.11 -5.83 1.93
N ILE A 61 4.95 -7.02 2.50
CA ILE A 61 3.69 -7.73 2.61
C ILE A 61 3.43 -8.02 4.08
N PHE A 62 2.28 -7.59 4.59
CA PHE A 62 1.94 -7.75 6.01
C PHE A 62 0.44 -7.92 6.25
N GLU A 63 0.10 -8.56 7.36
CA GLU A 63 -1.27 -8.61 7.87
C GLU A 63 -1.59 -7.33 8.66
N LYS A 64 -2.74 -6.73 8.39
CA LYS A 64 -3.21 -5.51 9.03
C LYS A 64 -4.33 -5.82 10.02
N TYR A 65 -4.04 -5.59 11.30
CA TYR A 65 -4.99 -5.71 12.39
C TYR A 65 -5.54 -4.33 12.77
N ALA A 66 -6.50 -3.82 11.99
CA ALA A 66 -7.06 -2.48 12.20
C ALA A 66 -8.17 -2.42 13.29
N GLY A 67 -8.48 -3.54 13.94
CA GLY A 67 -9.58 -3.63 14.91
C GLY A 67 -10.99 -3.62 14.28
N ASN A 68 -11.07 -3.76 12.95
CA ASN A 68 -12.33 -3.83 12.23
C ASN A 68 -13.04 -5.18 12.45
N ILE A 69 -14.37 -5.17 12.39
CA ILE A 69 -15.20 -6.37 12.48
C ILE A 69 -15.50 -6.84 11.06
N MET A 70 -15.17 -8.09 10.73
CA MET A 70 -15.50 -8.69 9.43
C MET A 70 -17.00 -8.95 9.35
N TRP A 71 -17.54 -9.65 10.35
CA TRP A 71 -18.96 -9.81 10.57
C TRP A 71 -19.22 -10.21 12.02
N ARG A 72 -20.46 -10.00 12.47
CA ARG A 72 -20.93 -10.44 13.79
C ARG A 72 -22.41 -10.74 13.77
N HIS A 73 -22.85 -11.65 14.61
CA HIS A 73 -24.25 -11.93 14.86
C HIS A 73 -24.47 -12.30 16.34
N THR A 74 -25.58 -11.83 16.91
CA THR A 74 -26.06 -12.18 18.24
C THR A 74 -27.52 -12.59 18.09
N GLU A 75 -27.84 -13.82 18.49
CA GLU A 75 -29.22 -14.34 18.49
C GLU A 75 -29.84 -14.09 19.86
N THR A 76 -31.03 -13.49 19.89
CA THR A 76 -31.74 -13.08 21.11
C THR A 76 -33.12 -13.72 21.25
N GLU A 77 -33.64 -14.32 20.19
CA GLU A 77 -35.03 -14.76 20.11
C GLU A 77 -35.22 -16.22 20.50
N ILE A 78 -34.13 -16.99 20.68
CA ILE A 78 -34.20 -18.40 21.10
C ILE A 78 -34.13 -18.49 22.63
N PRO A 79 -35.22 -18.86 23.32
CA PRO A 79 -35.23 -18.90 24.78
C PRO A 79 -34.22 -19.91 25.33
N GLY A 80 -33.47 -19.50 26.35
CA GLY A 80 -32.49 -20.35 27.03
C GLY A 80 -31.17 -20.56 26.29
N LEU A 81 -30.96 -19.91 25.14
CA LEU A 81 -29.73 -19.99 24.36
C LEU A 81 -29.07 -18.61 24.24
N ASN A 82 -27.79 -18.53 24.63
CA ASN A 82 -26.96 -17.34 24.50
C ASN A 82 -25.93 -17.56 23.40
N ILE A 83 -26.23 -17.13 22.16
CA ILE A 83 -25.36 -17.31 21.00
C ILE A 83 -24.84 -15.95 20.53
N THR A 84 -23.52 -15.81 20.44
CA THR A 84 -22.86 -14.66 19.82
C THR A 84 -21.62 -15.13 19.10
N GLU A 85 -21.48 -14.70 17.85
CA GLU A 85 -20.34 -14.99 17.00
C GLU A 85 -19.84 -13.68 16.38
N ALA A 86 -18.52 -13.45 16.46
CA ALA A 86 -17.87 -12.29 15.85
C ALA A 86 -16.53 -12.71 15.27
N ARG A 87 -16.20 -12.17 14.09
CA ARG A 87 -14.93 -12.43 13.42
C ARG A 87 -14.22 -11.10 13.12
N PRO A 88 -12.93 -10.99 13.44
CA PRO A 88 -12.14 -9.80 13.09
C PRO A 88 -11.87 -9.74 11.59
N ASP A 89 -11.79 -8.52 11.04
CA ASP A 89 -11.32 -8.26 9.68
C ASP A 89 -9.80 -8.09 9.71
N VAL A 90 -9.09 -9.12 9.25
CA VAL A 90 -7.63 -9.13 9.08
C VAL A 90 -7.36 -9.11 7.58
N SER A 91 -6.80 -8.00 7.10
CA SER A 91 -6.50 -7.82 5.68
C SER A 91 -5.03 -8.02 5.38
N LEU A 92 -4.73 -8.49 4.17
CA LEU A 92 -3.35 -8.59 3.65
C LEU A 92 -3.04 -7.31 2.88
N VAL A 93 -1.95 -6.62 3.24
CA VAL A 93 -1.50 -5.40 2.56
C VAL A 93 -0.20 -5.69 1.83
N VAL A 94 -0.15 -5.28 0.56
CA VAL A 94 1.08 -5.20 -0.23
C VAL A 94 1.37 -3.72 -0.45
N ARG A 95 2.50 -3.24 0.09
CA ARG A 95 2.90 -1.83 0.07
C ARG A 95 4.16 -1.62 -0.74
N MET A 96 4.18 -0.55 -1.51
CA MET A 96 5.38 0.00 -2.17
C MET A 96 5.44 1.52 -1.98
N VAL A 97 6.65 2.08 -2.01
CA VAL A 97 6.87 3.53 -1.93
C VAL A 97 7.67 4.02 -3.13
N THR A 98 7.12 5.00 -3.83
CA THR A 98 7.74 5.64 -4.99
C THR A 98 8.08 7.08 -4.65
N THR A 99 9.32 7.49 -4.90
CA THR A 99 9.75 8.87 -4.65
C THR A 99 10.10 9.55 -5.97
N VAL A 100 9.30 10.55 -6.37
CA VAL A 100 9.53 11.32 -7.60
C VAL A 100 9.79 12.77 -7.21
N GLY A 101 11.03 13.21 -7.41
CA GLY A 101 11.47 14.55 -7.05
C GLY A 101 11.21 14.85 -5.58
N ASN A 102 10.23 15.70 -5.30
CA ASN A 102 9.90 16.19 -3.97
C ASN A 102 8.72 15.48 -3.29
N TYR A 103 8.10 14.48 -3.94
CA TYR A 103 6.95 13.76 -3.39
C TYR A 103 7.24 12.27 -3.17
N ASN A 104 6.64 11.71 -2.12
CA ASN A 104 6.58 10.29 -1.86
C ASN A 104 5.14 9.81 -2.05
N HIS A 105 4.98 8.78 -2.87
CA HIS A 105 3.71 8.10 -3.10
C HIS A 105 3.77 6.73 -2.42
N ILE A 106 2.88 6.51 -1.46
CA ILE A 106 2.68 5.20 -0.84
C ILE A 106 1.52 4.54 -1.59
N VAL A 107 1.73 3.33 -2.09
CA VAL A 107 0.70 2.56 -2.80
C VAL A 107 0.46 1.26 -2.05
N ASP A 108 -0.75 1.11 -1.55
CA ASP A 108 -1.23 -0.07 -0.84
C ASP A 108 -2.27 -0.82 -1.68
N TYR A 109 -2.04 -2.12 -1.86
CA TYR A 109 -3.07 -3.06 -2.26
C TYR A 109 -3.52 -3.84 -1.02
N GLU A 110 -4.73 -3.58 -0.55
CA GLU A 110 -5.34 -4.22 0.62
C GLU A 110 -6.38 -5.27 0.17
N PHE A 111 -6.11 -6.54 0.47
CA PHE A 111 -6.96 -7.68 0.18
C PHE A 111 -7.70 -8.12 1.44
N LYS A 112 -9.03 -8.22 1.35
CA LYS A 112 -9.88 -8.61 2.47
C LYS A 112 -10.40 -10.05 2.33
N PRO A 113 -10.61 -10.79 3.43
CA PRO A 113 -11.23 -12.11 3.39
C PRO A 113 -12.66 -12.10 2.82
N SER A 114 -13.33 -10.95 2.81
CA SER A 114 -14.62 -10.75 2.13
C SER A 114 -14.54 -10.83 0.60
N GLY A 115 -13.34 -10.89 0.02
CA GLY A 115 -13.08 -10.81 -1.42
C GLY A 115 -12.93 -9.38 -1.94
N SER A 116 -13.04 -8.37 -1.07
CA SER A 116 -12.84 -6.97 -1.46
C SER A 116 -11.36 -6.65 -1.68
N ILE A 117 -11.07 -5.85 -2.70
CA ILE A 117 -9.73 -5.29 -2.95
C ILE A 117 -9.86 -3.77 -2.85
N LYS A 118 -9.05 -3.17 -1.98
CA LYS A 118 -8.91 -1.72 -1.85
C LYS A 118 -7.54 -1.32 -2.36
N VAL A 119 -7.50 -0.28 -3.19
CA VAL A 119 -6.28 0.35 -3.70
C VAL A 119 -6.25 1.78 -3.18
N GLY A 120 -5.12 2.25 -2.67
CA GLY A 120 -4.94 3.65 -2.28
C GLY A 120 -3.65 3.93 -1.56
#